data_AF-A0A2N2SYI3-F1
#
_entry.id   AF-A0A2N2SYI3-F1
#
_cell.length_a   1.000
_cell.length_b   1.000
_cell.length_c   1.000
_cell.angle_alpha   90.00
_cell.angle_beta   90.00
_cell.angle_gamma   90.00
#
_symmetry.space_group_name_H-M   'P 1'
#
loop_
_entity.id
_entity.type
_entity.pdbx_description
1 polymer ?
#
loop_
_entity_poly.entity_id
_entity_poly.type
_entity_poly.pdbx_seq_one_letter_code
_entity_poly.pdbx_strand_id
1 'polypeptide(L)'
;VPGLLEAVQALQTSSHNVNAVLVQLQPGWQADEVAGALKRWKHVQVFTRAGMEDILVAKLIATSAKQIGMFLAILAVVSAAIVAFIIYTMTLGKIREIAVLKLIGTRNLTIAGMILQQALGLGVIGFIVGKVAATVWAPVFPKYVLLLTQDAVTGLVATLLICALASTLAIRVALKVDPAEAIG
;
A
#
# COMPACT_ATOMS: atom_id res chain seq x y z
N VAL A 1 5.70 35.38 -26.30
CA VAL A 1 6.67 35.33 -27.42
C VAL A 1 5.90 35.62 -28.70
N PRO A 2 6.15 36.74 -29.40
CA PRO A 2 5.50 37.01 -30.68
C PRO A 2 5.93 35.96 -31.71
N GLY A 3 5.00 35.43 -32.52
CA GLY A 3 5.25 34.40 -33.54
C GLY A 3 4.95 32.95 -33.14
N LEU A 4 4.60 32.68 -31.86
CA LEU A 4 4.28 31.31 -31.41
C LEU A 4 2.97 30.78 -32.03
N LEU A 5 2.01 31.68 -32.28
CA LEU A 5 0.70 31.35 -32.86
C LEU A 5 0.83 30.96 -34.35
N GLU A 6 1.63 31.71 -35.11
CA GLU A 6 1.95 31.38 -36.51
C GLU A 6 2.77 30.09 -36.62
N ALA A 7 3.74 29.86 -35.73
CA ALA A 7 4.51 28.62 -35.72
C ALA A 7 3.65 27.39 -35.42
N VAL A 8 2.68 27.51 -34.50
CA VAL A 8 1.71 26.45 -34.19
C VAL A 8 0.75 26.21 -35.37
N GLN A 9 0.27 27.27 -36.03
CA GLN A 9 -0.59 27.14 -37.22
C GLN A 9 0.15 26.55 -38.43
N ALA A 10 1.42 26.89 -38.62
CA ALA A 10 2.26 26.31 -39.68
C ALA A 10 2.55 24.81 -39.44
N LEU A 11 2.75 24.41 -38.18
CA LEU A 11 2.88 23.00 -37.80
C LEU A 11 1.58 22.22 -38.02
N GLN A 12 0.41 22.85 -37.80
CA GLN A 12 -0.88 22.23 -38.06
C GLN A 12 -1.21 22.12 -39.55
N THR A 13 -0.73 23.05 -40.39
CA THR A 13 -0.98 23.04 -41.84
C THR A 13 0.02 22.21 -42.66
N SER A 14 1.21 21.90 -42.12
CA SER A 14 2.22 21.06 -42.80
C SER A 14 2.06 19.54 -42.57
N SER A 15 1.20 19.11 -41.64
CA SER A 15 0.99 17.69 -41.37
C SER A 15 -0.21 17.16 -42.16
N HIS A 16 0.04 16.59 -43.35
CA HIS A 16 -0.95 15.80 -44.10
C HIS A 16 -1.29 14.45 -43.43
N ASN A 17 -0.73 14.18 -42.24
CA ASN A 17 -1.00 12.98 -41.47
C ASN A 17 -2.05 13.25 -40.39
N VAL A 18 -3.15 12.50 -40.44
CA VAL A 18 -4.20 12.51 -39.43
C VAL A 18 -3.89 11.42 -38.39
N ASN A 19 -3.51 11.82 -37.18
CA ASN A 19 -3.12 10.89 -36.11
C ASN A 19 -4.32 10.22 -35.41
N ALA A 20 -5.47 10.89 -35.39
CA ALA A 20 -6.70 10.36 -34.80
C ALA A 20 -7.94 11.03 -35.41
N VAL A 21 -9.01 10.27 -35.59
CA VAL A 21 -10.32 10.77 -36.02
C VAL A 21 -11.35 10.42 -34.96
N LEU A 22 -12.00 11.43 -34.38
CA LEU A 22 -13.09 11.23 -33.44
C LEU A 22 -14.42 11.22 -34.21
N VAL A 23 -15.22 10.18 -34.01
CA VAL A 23 -16.52 10.03 -34.67
C VAL A 23 -17.60 10.00 -33.60
N GLN A 24 -18.60 10.86 -33.75
CA GLN A 24 -19.80 10.87 -32.90
C GLN A 24 -20.93 10.12 -33.61
N LEU A 25 -21.47 9.10 -32.95
CA LEU A 25 -22.56 8.28 -33.49
C LEU A 25 -23.91 8.98 -33.32
N GLN A 26 -24.79 8.81 -34.29
CA GLN A 26 -26.19 9.24 -34.18
C GLN A 26 -26.95 8.36 -33.16
N PRO A 27 -27.98 8.89 -32.48
CA PRO A 27 -28.80 8.11 -31.56
C PRO A 27 -29.42 6.89 -32.26
N GLY A 28 -29.27 5.70 -31.68
CA GLY A 28 -29.81 4.44 -32.22
C GLY A 28 -28.77 3.50 -32.88
N TRP A 29 -27.52 3.94 -33.05
CA TRP A 29 -26.43 3.09 -33.57
C TRP A 29 -25.55 2.53 -32.46
N GLN A 30 -25.25 1.22 -32.50
CA GLN A 30 -24.36 0.58 -31.52
C GLN A 30 -22.88 0.77 -31.89
N ALA A 31 -22.07 1.17 -30.90
CA ALA A 31 -20.66 1.50 -31.13
C ALA A 31 -19.81 0.30 -31.58
N ASP A 32 -20.11 -0.90 -31.10
CA ASP A 32 -19.36 -2.11 -31.43
C ASP A 32 -19.58 -2.58 -32.87
N GLU A 33 -20.79 -2.42 -33.41
CA GLU A 33 -21.12 -2.77 -34.79
C GLU A 33 -20.42 -1.84 -35.79
N VAL A 34 -20.43 -0.53 -35.52
CA VAL A 34 -19.74 0.47 -36.35
C VAL A 34 -18.22 0.28 -36.25
N ALA A 35 -17.69 0.01 -35.06
CA ALA A 35 -16.28 -0.29 -34.88
C ALA A 35 -15.85 -1.56 -35.63
N GLY A 36 -16.68 -2.62 -35.62
CA GLY A 36 -16.46 -3.83 -36.40
C GLY A 36 -16.46 -3.60 -37.92
N ALA A 37 -17.35 -2.72 -38.40
CA ALA A 37 -17.39 -2.35 -39.81
C ALA A 37 -16.15 -1.55 -40.24
N LEU A 38 -15.69 -0.62 -39.41
CA LEU A 38 -14.51 0.21 -39.69
C LEU A 38 -13.18 -0.55 -39.52
N LYS A 39 -13.08 -1.52 -38.60
CA LYS A 39 -11.90 -2.39 -38.43
C LYS A 39 -11.55 -3.22 -39.67
N ARG A 40 -12.53 -3.47 -40.56
CA ARG A 40 -12.28 -4.17 -41.83
C ARG A 40 -11.45 -3.34 -42.82
N TRP A 41 -11.34 -2.04 -42.62
CA TRP A 41 -10.57 -1.15 -43.47
C TRP A 41 -9.09 -1.24 -43.09
N LYS A 42 -8.26 -1.60 -44.06
CA LYS A 42 -6.92 -2.22 -43.89
C LYS A 42 -5.85 -1.37 -43.14
N HIS A 43 -6.16 -0.16 -42.68
CA HIS A 43 -5.17 0.77 -42.09
C HIS A 43 -5.69 1.59 -40.90
N VAL A 44 -6.81 1.23 -40.26
CA VAL A 44 -7.38 2.01 -39.14
C VAL A 44 -7.56 1.15 -37.90
N GLN A 45 -6.94 1.56 -36.78
CA GLN A 45 -7.23 1.00 -35.46
C GLN A 45 -8.40 1.75 -34.84
N VAL A 46 -9.54 1.08 -34.72
CA VAL A 46 -10.75 1.68 -34.15
C VAL A 46 -10.94 1.18 -32.73
N PHE A 47 -10.93 2.12 -31.79
CA PHE A 47 -11.23 1.87 -30.39
C PHE A 47 -12.60 2.49 -30.07
N THR A 48 -13.51 1.69 -29.53
CA THR A 48 -14.73 2.23 -28.93
C THR A 48 -14.35 2.95 -27.63
N ARG A 49 -15.20 3.86 -27.15
CA ARG A 49 -14.97 4.57 -25.89
C ARG A 49 -14.76 3.59 -24.72
N ALA A 50 -15.57 2.53 -24.68
CA ALA A 50 -15.44 1.44 -23.71
C ALA A 50 -14.12 0.65 -23.85
N GLY A 51 -13.69 0.33 -25.08
CA GLY A 51 -12.43 -0.38 -25.31
C GLY A 51 -11.17 0.46 -25.05
N MET A 52 -11.24 1.78 -25.23
CA MET A 52 -10.14 2.69 -24.89
C MET A 52 -10.01 2.88 -23.38
N GLU A 53 -11.13 2.90 -22.66
CA GLU A 53 -11.18 2.93 -21.20
C GLU A 53 -10.56 1.64 -20.61
N ASP A 54 -10.89 0.46 -21.14
CA ASP A 54 -10.28 -0.80 -20.71
C ASP A 54 -8.75 -0.84 -20.90
N ILE A 55 -8.25 -0.37 -22.05
CA ILE A 55 -6.80 -0.44 -22.35
C ILE A 55 -6.00 0.57 -21.51
N LEU A 56 -6.53 1.77 -21.29
CA LEU A 56 -5.86 2.83 -20.51
C LEU A 56 -6.01 2.64 -18.99
N VAL A 57 -7.16 2.14 -18.53
CA VAL A 57 -7.43 1.94 -17.10
C VAL A 57 -6.88 0.59 -16.61
N ALA A 58 -7.08 -0.50 -17.35
CA ALA A 58 -6.70 -1.83 -16.86
C ALA A 58 -5.19 -2.09 -16.93
N LYS A 59 -4.47 -1.57 -17.94
CA LYS A 59 -3.08 -2.01 -18.18
C LYS A 59 -2.01 -1.16 -17.48
N LEU A 60 -2.20 0.16 -17.40
CA LEU A 60 -1.22 1.06 -16.79
C LEU A 60 -1.45 1.28 -15.29
N ILE A 61 -2.71 1.43 -14.86
CA ILE A 61 -3.02 1.61 -13.43
C ILE A 61 -2.84 0.29 -12.68
N ALA A 62 -3.34 -0.84 -13.22
CA ALA A 62 -3.25 -2.10 -12.50
C ALA A 62 -1.80 -2.61 -12.39
N THR A 63 -0.97 -2.43 -13.41
CA THR A 63 0.44 -2.90 -13.36
C THR A 63 1.27 -2.08 -12.37
N SER A 64 1.17 -0.74 -12.42
CA SER A 64 1.88 0.12 -11.47
C SER A 64 1.33 0.00 -10.05
N ALA A 65 0.02 -0.12 -9.87
CA ALA A 65 -0.59 -0.37 -8.56
C ALA A 65 -0.16 -1.72 -7.97
N LYS A 66 -0.08 -2.77 -8.81
CA LYS A 66 0.42 -4.09 -8.39
C LYS A 66 1.88 -4.04 -7.95
N GLN A 67 2.72 -3.26 -8.63
CA GLN A 67 4.12 -3.07 -8.23
C GLN A 67 4.23 -2.34 -6.88
N ILE A 68 3.49 -1.24 -6.68
CA ILE A 68 3.46 -0.53 -5.39
C ILE A 68 2.95 -1.45 -4.29
N GLY A 69 1.89 -2.22 -4.56
CA GLY A 69 1.35 -3.20 -3.61
C GLY A 69 2.37 -4.28 -3.24
N MET A 70 3.18 -4.75 -4.19
CA MET A 70 4.25 -5.72 -3.92
C MET A 70 5.34 -5.13 -3.01
N PHE A 71 5.77 -3.89 -3.25
CA PHE A 71 6.72 -3.20 -2.37
C PHE A 71 6.15 -3.01 -0.96
N LEU A 72 4.88 -2.60 -0.86
CA LEU A 72 4.19 -2.47 0.42
C LEU A 72 4.19 -3.80 1.19
N ALA A 73 3.88 -4.91 0.51
CA ALA A 73 3.87 -6.24 1.13
C ALA A 73 5.27 -6.65 1.64
N ILE A 74 6.31 -6.45 0.83
CA ILE A 74 7.68 -6.76 1.24
C ILE A 74 8.11 -5.90 2.44
N LEU A 75 7.88 -4.59 2.38
CA LEU A 75 8.20 -3.67 3.47
C LEU A 75 7.42 -4.01 4.75
N ALA A 76 6.15 -4.38 4.62
CA ALA A 76 5.34 -4.83 5.76
C ALA A 76 5.91 -6.08 6.41
N VAL A 77 6.32 -7.09 5.62
CA VAL A 77 6.94 -8.33 6.14
C VAL A 77 8.27 -8.04 6.82
N VAL A 78 9.13 -7.23 6.20
CA VAL A 78 10.43 -6.86 6.78
C VAL A 78 10.23 -6.07 8.07
N SER A 79 9.30 -5.11 8.08
CA SER A 79 8.95 -4.35 9.29
C SER A 79 8.43 -5.26 10.40
N ALA A 80 7.56 -6.23 10.07
CA ALA A 80 7.08 -7.23 11.01
C ALA A 80 8.22 -8.04 11.63
N ALA A 81 9.20 -8.46 10.83
CA ALA A 81 10.37 -9.19 11.30
C ALA A 81 11.24 -8.35 12.23
N ILE A 82 11.45 -7.06 11.91
CA ILE A 82 12.19 -6.13 12.76
C ILE A 82 11.46 -5.94 14.10
N VAL A 83 10.15 -5.71 14.08
CA VAL A 83 9.35 -5.55 15.30
C VAL A 83 9.39 -6.82 16.14
N ALA A 84 9.23 -8.01 15.53
CA ALA A 84 9.37 -9.28 16.21
C ALA A 84 10.74 -9.44 16.87
N PHE A 85 11.81 -9.08 16.16
CA PHE A 85 13.18 -9.14 16.66
C PHE A 85 13.42 -8.16 17.82
N ILE A 86 12.89 -6.93 17.74
CA ILE A 86 12.97 -5.95 18.83
C ILE A 86 12.26 -6.49 20.07
N ILE A 87 11.02 -6.97 19.93
CA ILE A 87 10.27 -7.51 21.08
C ILE A 87 11.00 -8.74 21.66
N TYR A 88 11.52 -9.61 20.81
CA TYR A 88 12.30 -10.77 21.22
C TYR A 88 13.51 -10.38 22.06
N THR A 89 14.35 -9.48 21.55
CA THR A 89 15.55 -9.02 22.25
C THR A 89 15.22 -8.29 23.55
N MET A 90 14.18 -7.46 23.58
CA MET A 90 13.70 -6.81 24.80
C MET A 90 13.17 -7.80 25.84
N THR A 91 12.50 -8.87 25.39
CA THR A 91 11.98 -9.93 26.27
C THR A 91 13.12 -10.73 26.88
N LEU A 92 14.13 -11.09 26.07
CA LEU A 92 15.30 -11.81 26.54
C LEU A 92 16.09 -11.01 27.58
N GLY A 93 16.25 -9.70 27.36
CA GLY A 93 16.94 -8.81 28.30
C GLY A 93 16.28 -8.75 29.69
N LYS A 94 15.00 -9.14 29.80
CA LYS A 94 14.22 -9.15 31.04
C LYS A 94 13.83 -10.55 31.52
N ILE A 95 14.50 -11.60 31.04
CA ILE A 95 14.19 -13.00 31.43
C ILE A 95 14.17 -13.16 32.95
N ARG A 96 15.16 -12.62 33.67
CA ARG A 96 15.22 -12.74 35.14
C ARG A 96 14.05 -12.05 35.83
N GLU A 97 13.65 -10.86 35.37
CA GLU A 97 12.46 -10.16 35.89
C GLU A 97 11.19 -10.99 35.65
N ILE A 98 11.04 -11.58 34.46
CA ILE A 98 9.91 -12.44 34.11
C ILE A 98 9.88 -13.71 34.97
N ALA A 99 11.04 -14.31 35.23
CA ALA A 99 11.18 -15.49 36.08
C ALA A 99 10.78 -15.17 37.53
N VAL A 100 11.19 -14.01 38.07
CA VAL A 100 10.76 -13.53 39.39
C VAL A 100 9.24 -13.28 39.44
N LEU A 101 8.68 -12.63 38.42
CA LEU A 101 7.22 -12.42 38.30
C LEU A 101 6.44 -13.74 38.30
N LYS A 102 6.94 -14.76 37.60
CA LYS A 102 6.39 -16.12 37.62
C LYS A 102 6.52 -16.77 38.99
N LEU A 103 7.66 -16.60 39.66
CA LEU A 103 7.94 -17.16 40.99
C LEU A 103 6.99 -16.61 42.07
N ILE A 104 6.62 -15.33 41.97
CA ILE A 104 5.63 -14.68 42.85
C ILE A 104 4.19 -15.13 42.52
N GLY A 105 3.99 -15.90 41.45
CA GLY A 105 2.69 -16.51 41.09
C GLY A 105 1.93 -15.78 39.99
N THR A 106 2.57 -14.90 39.21
CA THR A 106 1.91 -14.21 38.10
C THR A 106 1.49 -15.19 37.01
N ARG A 107 0.23 -15.10 36.56
CA ARG A 107 -0.28 -15.94 35.47
C ARG A 107 0.43 -15.63 34.15
N ASN A 108 0.72 -16.68 33.38
CA ASN A 108 1.26 -16.60 32.02
C ASN A 108 0.45 -15.64 31.12
N LEU A 109 -0.88 -15.59 31.27
CA LEU A 109 -1.74 -14.67 30.53
C LEU A 109 -1.45 -13.19 30.83
N THR A 110 -1.11 -12.86 32.07
CA THR A 110 -0.77 -11.48 32.45
C THR A 110 0.56 -11.06 31.81
N ILE A 111 1.55 -11.94 31.78
CA ILE A 111 2.85 -11.70 31.12
C ILE A 111 2.66 -11.53 29.61
N ALA A 112 1.85 -12.40 29.00
CA ALA A 112 1.48 -12.27 27.58
C ALA A 112 0.77 -10.93 27.31
N GLY A 113 -0.13 -10.49 28.19
CA GLY A 113 -0.82 -9.21 28.10
C GLY A 113 0.13 -8.01 28.16
N MET A 114 1.11 -8.02 29.08
CA MET A 114 2.13 -6.97 29.18
C MET A 114 2.96 -6.85 27.91
N ILE A 115 3.42 -7.98 27.35
CA ILE A 115 4.20 -8.00 26.10
C ILE A 115 3.34 -7.54 24.92
N LEU A 116 2.07 -7.98 24.86
CA LEU A 116 1.14 -7.57 23.81
C LEU A 116 0.88 -6.06 23.86
N GLN A 117 0.67 -5.48 25.04
CA GLN A 117 0.51 -4.03 25.20
C GLN A 117 1.74 -3.26 24.73
N GLN A 118 2.94 -3.75 25.02
CA GLN A 118 4.18 -3.14 24.53
C GLN A 118 4.26 -3.18 23.00
N ALA A 119 3.93 -4.32 22.40
CA ALA A 119 3.91 -4.49 20.94
C ALA A 119 2.88 -3.57 20.26
N LEU A 120 1.67 -3.51 20.80
CA LEU A 120 0.60 -2.64 20.31
C LEU A 120 0.97 -1.16 20.48
N GLY A 121 1.55 -0.78 21.62
CA GLY A 121 2.04 0.58 21.86
C GLY A 121 3.09 0.99 20.84
N LEU A 122 4.06 0.11 20.55
CA LEU A 122 5.06 0.32 19.52
C LEU A 122 4.42 0.47 18.12
N GLY A 123 3.41 -0.34 17.82
CA GLY A 123 2.62 -0.25 16.58
C GLY A 123 1.85 1.06 16.43
N VAL A 124 1.20 1.53 17.50
CA VAL A 124 0.49 2.83 17.52
C VAL A 124 1.47 3.98 17.29
N ILE A 125 2.61 3.98 17.99
CA ILE A 125 3.64 5.02 17.81
C ILE A 125 4.16 5.01 16.38
N GLY A 126 4.48 3.84 15.84
CA GLY A 126 4.92 3.68 14.45
C GLY A 126 3.89 4.20 13.45
N PHE A 127 2.60 3.92 13.66
CA PHE A 127 1.52 4.42 12.82
C PHE A 127 1.38 5.94 12.88
N ILE A 128 1.45 6.54 14.08
CA ILE A 128 1.36 8.00 14.24
C ILE A 128 2.51 8.67 13.50
N VAL A 129 3.74 8.19 13.70
CA VAL A 129 4.93 8.71 13.00
C VAL A 129 4.78 8.55 11.49
N GLY A 130 4.33 7.39 11.01
CA GLY A 130 4.08 7.12 9.60
C GLY A 130 3.00 8.03 9.00
N LYS A 131 1.90 8.26 9.71
CA LYS A 131 0.82 9.16 9.30
C LYS A 131 1.31 10.60 9.20
N VAL A 132 2.05 11.08 10.20
CA VAL A 132 2.62 12.43 10.21
C VAL A 132 3.60 12.60 9.04
N ALA A 133 4.52 11.65 8.85
CA ALA A 133 5.41 11.62 7.71
C ALA A 133 4.64 11.69 6.38
N ALA A 134 3.62 10.84 6.20
CA ALA A 134 2.80 10.83 5.00
C ALA A 134 2.11 12.18 4.75
N THR A 135 1.60 12.84 5.80
CA THR A 135 0.97 14.17 5.67
C THR A 135 1.97 15.27 5.31
N VAL A 136 3.21 15.19 5.82
CA VAL A 136 4.27 16.16 5.51
C VAL A 136 4.77 16.00 4.08
N TRP A 137 4.84 14.76 3.57
CA TRP A 137 5.25 14.48 2.18
C TRP A 137 4.13 14.61 1.15
N ALA A 138 2.86 14.62 1.56
CA ALA A 138 1.71 14.78 0.67
C ALA A 138 1.79 15.98 -0.30
N PRO A 139 2.17 17.21 0.10
CA PRO A 139 2.22 18.36 -0.81
C PRO A 139 3.39 18.33 -1.82
N VAL A 140 4.43 17.53 -1.55
CA VAL A 140 5.59 17.37 -2.45
C VAL A 140 5.30 16.36 -3.55
N PHE A 141 4.25 15.55 -3.40
CA PHE A 141 3.90 14.51 -4.36
C PHE A 141 3.21 15.13 -5.60
N PRO A 142 3.70 14.87 -6.83
CA PRO A 142 3.17 15.47 -8.06
C PRO A 142 1.77 14.97 -8.45
N LYS A 143 1.20 14.02 -7.69
CA LYS A 143 -0.12 13.42 -7.93
C LYS A 143 -0.94 13.57 -6.65
N TYR A 144 -2.13 14.17 -6.73
CA TYR A 144 -3.05 14.30 -5.61
C TYR A 144 -3.46 12.92 -5.09
N VAL A 145 -2.78 12.44 -4.05
CA VAL A 145 -3.20 11.25 -3.30
C VAL A 145 -4.27 11.72 -2.32
N LEU A 146 -5.53 11.43 -2.62
CA LEU A 146 -6.61 11.57 -1.65
C LEU A 146 -6.40 10.51 -0.57
N LEU A 147 -5.69 10.87 0.50
CA LEU A 147 -5.61 10.07 1.71
C LEU A 147 -6.99 10.10 2.39
N LEU A 148 -7.86 9.16 2.00
CA LEU A 148 -9.15 9.02 2.66
C LEU A 148 -8.94 8.57 4.10
N THR A 149 -9.75 9.07 5.03
CA THR A 149 -9.70 8.64 6.43
C THR A 149 -9.85 7.11 6.55
N GLN A 150 -10.56 6.49 5.61
CA GLN A 150 -10.73 5.05 5.52
C GLN A 150 -9.39 4.30 5.31
N ASP A 151 -8.48 4.80 4.47
CA ASP A 151 -7.18 4.15 4.24
C ASP A 151 -6.31 4.23 5.49
N ALA A 152 -6.39 5.34 6.23
CA ALA A 152 -5.67 5.50 7.50
C ALA A 152 -6.18 4.50 8.56
N VAL A 153 -7.49 4.32 8.68
CA VAL A 153 -8.06 3.32 9.60
C VAL A 153 -7.64 1.90 9.20
N THR A 154 -7.72 1.58 7.91
CA THR A 154 -7.33 0.25 7.40
C THR A 154 -5.85 -0.02 7.64
N GLY A 155 -4.98 0.99 7.42
CA GLY A 155 -3.56 0.92 7.71
C GLY A 155 -3.24 0.75 9.19
N LEU A 156 -3.98 1.43 10.08
CA LEU A 156 -3.84 1.26 11.54
C LEU A 156 -4.19 -0.17 11.96
N VAL A 157 -5.34 -0.68 11.52
CA VAL A 157 -5.78 -2.04 11.84
C VAL A 157 -4.77 -3.07 11.33
N ALA A 158 -4.30 -2.93 10.09
CA ALA A 158 -3.29 -3.81 9.53
C ALA A 158 -1.98 -3.77 10.34
N THR A 159 -1.52 -2.58 10.73
CA THR A 159 -0.30 -2.41 11.54
C THR A 159 -0.45 -3.08 12.91
N LEU A 160 -1.57 -2.87 13.60
CA LEU A 160 -1.84 -3.48 14.90
C LEU A 160 -1.92 -5.01 14.80
N LEU A 161 -2.55 -5.54 13.75
CA LEU A 161 -2.59 -6.99 13.50
C LEU A 161 -1.19 -7.56 13.27
N ILE A 162 -0.36 -6.89 12.46
CA ILE A 162 1.01 -7.29 12.22
C ILE A 162 1.82 -7.30 13.52
N CYS A 163 1.74 -6.23 14.33
CA CYS A 163 2.42 -6.16 15.62
C CYS A 163 1.94 -7.24 16.60
N ALA A 164 0.62 -7.51 16.64
CA ALA A 164 0.05 -8.57 17.46
C ALA A 164 0.59 -9.95 17.03
N LEU A 165 0.56 -10.25 15.73
CA LEU A 165 1.08 -11.50 15.17
C LEU A 165 2.59 -11.67 15.45
N ALA A 166 3.38 -10.61 15.22
CA ALA A 166 4.81 -10.59 15.51
C ALA A 166 5.11 -10.86 17.00
N SER A 167 4.31 -10.29 17.91
CA SER A 167 4.48 -10.47 19.35
C SER A 167 4.22 -11.90 19.81
N THR A 168 3.43 -12.70 19.08
CA THR A 168 3.12 -14.08 19.48
C THR A 168 4.36 -14.96 19.59
N LEU A 169 5.36 -14.76 18.71
CA LEU A 169 6.64 -15.47 18.76
C LEU A 169 7.40 -15.14 20.05
N ALA A 170 7.47 -13.86 20.40
CA ALA A 170 8.13 -13.41 21.62
C ALA A 170 7.41 -13.89 22.89
N ILE A 171 6.07 -13.83 22.90
CA ILE A 171 5.24 -14.36 23.99
C ILE A 171 5.53 -15.85 24.21
N ARG A 172 5.59 -16.65 23.15
CA ARG A 172 5.89 -18.09 23.27
C ARG A 172 7.23 -18.35 23.95
N VAL A 173 8.24 -17.51 23.71
CA VAL A 173 9.55 -17.61 24.35
C VAL A 173 9.47 -17.19 25.82
N ALA A 174 8.85 -16.04 26.13
CA ALA A 174 8.67 -15.57 27.51
C ALA A 174 7.94 -16.61 28.39
N LEU A 175 6.96 -17.30 27.81
CA LEU A 175 6.18 -18.30 28.54
C LEU A 175 6.94 -19.61 28.76
N LYS A 176 7.96 -19.91 27.96
CA LYS A 176 8.82 -21.09 28.12
C LYS A 176 9.95 -20.91 29.15
N VAL A 177 10.20 -19.69 29.61
CA VAL A 177 11.19 -19.39 30.66
C VAL A 177 10.81 -20.12 31.95
N ASP A 178 11.76 -20.88 32.51
CA ASP A 178 11.57 -21.61 33.75
C ASP A 178 11.75 -20.71 34.98
N PRO A 179 10.92 -20.85 36.03
CA PRO A 179 11.04 -20.04 37.25
C PRO A 179 12.39 -20.21 37.97
N ALA A 180 13.06 -21.35 37.74
CA ALA A 180 14.35 -21.65 38.34
C ALA A 180 15.49 -20.73 37.84
N GLU A 181 15.35 -20.11 36.65
CA GLU A 181 16.30 -19.10 36.15
C GLU A 181 16.30 -17.81 36.99
N ALA A 182 15.34 -17.60 37.88
CA ALA A 182 15.33 -16.44 38.78
C ALA A 182 16.41 -16.50 39.87
N ILE A 183 16.92 -17.70 40.17
CA ILE A 183 17.75 -17.99 41.35
C ILE A 183 19.22 -18.31 40.96
N GLY A 184 19.52 -18.36 39.65
CA GLY A 184 20.85 -18.53 39.07
C GLY A 184 21.36 -17.27 38.34
#